data_AF-A0A1W6N5M3-F1
#
_entry.id   AF-A0A1W6N5M3-F1
#
_cell.length_a   1.000
_cell.length_b   1.000
_cell.length_c   1.000
_cell.angle_alpha   90.00
_cell.angle_beta   90.00
_cell.angle_gamma   90.00
#
_symmetry.space_group_name_H-M   'P 1'
#
loop_
_entity.id
_entity.type
_entity.pdbx_description
1 polymer ?
#
loop_
_entity_poly.entity_id
_entity_poly.type
_entity_poly.pdbx_seq_one_letter_code
_entity_poly.pdbx_strand_id
1 'polypeptide(L)'
;MHNKLKFFLRPPQNDEDKNIAFDQYKILVESINKSNEIREASNNFWTTVNALGISAIAYIRDNQSVDSYHKPLVLWGMIALGIILCVSWISYLGTIKKTIDIRNRLLLEIEKFFPFRLFTILILQTGRQKGKRSLTTKETIIPYLFIIFYASFGIFIFLYP
;
A
#
# COMPACT_ATOMS: atom_id res chain seq x y z
N MET A 1 2.77 16.46 -15.74
CA MET A 1 1.83 16.54 -14.60
C MET A 1 2.12 17.69 -13.63
N HIS A 2 3.39 18.01 -13.30
CA HIS A 2 3.75 19.15 -12.42
C HIS A 2 3.17 20.51 -12.89
N ASN A 3 3.06 20.71 -14.21
CA ASN A 3 2.57 21.97 -14.80
C ASN A 3 1.04 22.17 -14.67
N LYS A 4 0.24 21.11 -14.46
CA LYS A 4 -1.23 21.24 -14.34
C LYS A 4 -1.68 21.66 -12.94
N LEU A 5 -0.92 21.33 -11.89
CA LEU A 5 -1.28 21.70 -10.51
C LEU A 5 -1.14 23.21 -10.26
N LYS A 6 -0.07 23.82 -10.79
CA LYS A 6 0.15 25.27 -10.70
C LYS A 6 -0.95 26.09 -11.36
N PHE A 7 -1.63 25.53 -12.35
CA PHE A 7 -2.71 26.20 -13.07
C PHE A 7 -3.95 26.43 -12.20
N PHE A 8 -4.23 25.54 -11.24
CA PHE A 8 -5.42 25.63 -10.39
C PHE A 8 -5.18 26.33 -9.05
N LEU A 9 -3.93 26.39 -8.59
CA LEU A 9 -3.59 27.03 -7.32
C LEU A 9 -3.39 28.53 -7.51
N ARG A 10 -4.30 29.32 -6.96
CA ARG A 10 -4.18 30.78 -6.89
C ARG A 10 -3.61 31.19 -5.52
N PRO A 11 -2.69 32.17 -5.47
CA PRO A 11 -2.23 32.69 -4.20
C PRO A 11 -3.39 33.40 -3.47
N PRO A 12 -3.46 33.30 -2.13
CA PRO A 12 -4.46 34.02 -1.34
C PRO A 12 -4.28 35.53 -1.49
N GLN A 13 -5.37 36.27 -1.70
CA GLN A 13 -5.34 37.72 -2.00
C GLN A 13 -5.56 38.59 -0.76
N ASN A 14 -6.30 38.07 0.23
CA ASN A 14 -6.64 38.75 1.47
C ASN A 14 -6.47 37.80 2.68
N ASP A 15 -6.74 38.30 3.89
CA ASP A 15 -6.56 37.49 5.11
C ASP A 15 -7.61 36.38 5.25
N GLU A 16 -8.81 36.54 4.68
CA GLU A 16 -9.82 35.49 4.63
C GLU A 16 -9.36 34.32 3.74
N ASP A 17 -8.84 34.61 2.55
CA ASP A 17 -8.26 33.61 1.64
C ASP A 17 -7.09 32.85 2.31
N LYS A 18 -6.26 33.54 3.10
CA LYS A 18 -5.17 32.90 3.85
C LYS A 18 -5.71 31.92 4.89
N ASN A 19 -6.77 32.29 5.60
CA ASN A 19 -7.41 31.42 6.58
C ASN A 19 -8.02 30.18 5.91
N ILE A 20 -8.75 30.37 4.80
CA ILE A 20 -9.31 29.26 4.01
C ILE A 20 -8.19 28.34 3.50
N ALA A 21 -7.11 28.90 2.95
CA ALA A 21 -5.97 28.13 2.49
C ALA A 21 -5.32 27.33 3.63
N PHE A 22 -5.20 27.92 4.82
CA PHE A 22 -4.65 27.27 6.00
C PHE A 22 -5.54 26.10 6.48
N ASP A 23 -6.85 26.25 6.44
CA ASP A 23 -7.76 25.16 6.80
C ASP A 23 -7.76 24.03 5.78
N GLN A 24 -7.73 24.34 4.47
CA GLN A 24 -7.52 23.33 3.42
C GLN A 24 -6.20 22.59 3.59
N TYR A 25 -5.14 23.30 3.99
CA TYR A 25 -3.84 22.72 4.27
C TYR A 25 -3.90 21.74 5.44
N LYS A 26 -4.57 22.08 6.56
CA LYS A 26 -4.78 21.16 7.69
C LYS A 26 -5.53 19.91 7.27
N ILE A 27 -6.64 20.07 6.54
CA ILE A 27 -7.45 18.94 6.03
C ILE A 27 -6.59 18.02 5.15
N LEU A 28 -5.73 18.59 4.31
CA LEU A 28 -4.84 17.81 3.46
C LEU A 28 -3.80 17.03 4.28
N VAL A 29 -3.18 17.66 5.29
CA VAL A 29 -2.24 16.98 6.21
C VAL A 29 -2.92 15.81 6.91
N GLU A 30 -4.11 16.03 7.46
CA GLU A 30 -4.89 14.99 8.13
C GLU A 30 -5.25 13.85 7.17
N SER A 31 -5.68 14.17 5.95
CA SER A 31 -5.98 13.18 4.91
C SER A 31 -4.75 12.33 4.52
N ILE A 32 -3.56 12.94 4.47
CA ILE A 32 -2.29 12.23 4.21
C ILE A 32 -1.97 11.29 5.37
N ASN A 33 -2.08 11.76 6.62
CA ASN A 33 -1.86 10.94 7.81
C ASN A 33 -2.82 9.75 7.84
N LYS A 34 -4.11 9.99 7.60
CA LYS A 34 -5.11 8.94 7.54
C LYS A 34 -4.82 7.90 6.45
N SER A 35 -4.35 8.35 5.30
CA SER A 35 -3.95 7.45 4.21
C SER A 35 -2.75 6.57 4.59
N ASN A 36 -1.80 7.09 5.39
CA ASN A 36 -0.68 6.30 5.92
C ASN A 36 -1.16 5.26 6.94
N GLU A 37 -2.05 5.62 7.85
CA GLU A 37 -2.66 4.66 8.81
C GLU A 37 -3.37 3.52 8.08
N ILE A 38 -4.19 3.84 7.08
CA ILE A 38 -4.91 2.84 6.28
C ILE A 38 -3.93 1.90 5.56
N ARG A 39 -2.82 2.43 5.04
CA ARG A 39 -1.76 1.63 4.40
C ARG A 39 -1.14 0.64 5.39
N GLU A 40 -0.82 1.10 6.59
CA GLU A 40 -0.24 0.26 7.65
C GLU A 40 -1.22 -0.82 8.12
N ALA A 41 -2.47 -0.45 8.42
CA ALA A 41 -3.51 -1.39 8.81
C ALA A 41 -3.78 -2.45 7.72
N SER A 42 -3.76 -2.04 6.45
CA SER A 42 -3.96 -2.96 5.33
C SER A 42 -2.84 -3.99 5.21
N ASN A 43 -1.59 -3.63 5.52
CA ASN A 43 -0.49 -4.59 5.52
C ASN A 43 -0.73 -5.73 6.53
N ASN A 44 -1.27 -5.40 7.71
CA ASN A 44 -1.63 -6.41 8.72
C ASN A 44 -2.78 -7.30 8.24
N PHE A 45 -3.80 -6.72 7.59
CA PHE A 45 -4.89 -7.48 6.98
C PHE A 45 -4.37 -8.49 5.94
N TRP A 46 -3.58 -8.01 4.97
CA TRP A 46 -3.05 -8.86 3.91
C TRP A 46 -2.12 -9.96 4.43
N THR A 47 -1.30 -9.64 5.43
CA THR A 47 -0.43 -10.65 6.08
C THR A 47 -1.26 -11.72 6.77
N THR A 48 -2.30 -11.31 7.51
CA THR A 48 -3.18 -12.22 8.24
C THR A 48 -3.93 -13.16 7.30
N VAL A 49 -4.56 -12.64 6.24
CA VAL A 49 -5.35 -13.48 5.33
C VAL A 49 -4.47 -14.49 4.58
N ASN A 50 -3.26 -14.11 4.17
CA ASN A 50 -2.33 -15.05 3.53
C ASN A 50 -1.78 -16.09 4.52
N ALA A 51 -1.46 -15.69 5.76
CA ALA A 51 -1.04 -16.62 6.81
C ALA A 51 -2.14 -17.65 7.15
N LEU A 52 -3.40 -17.22 7.20
CA LEU A 52 -4.56 -18.11 7.33
C LEU A 52 -4.68 -19.04 6.13
N GLY A 53 -4.50 -18.52 4.90
CA GLY A 53 -4.53 -19.32 3.68
C GLY A 53 -3.47 -20.42 3.67
N ILE A 54 -2.23 -20.11 4.03
CA ILE A 54 -1.15 -21.11 4.16
C ILE A 54 -1.48 -22.13 5.26
N SER A 55 -1.93 -21.67 6.43
CA SER A 55 -2.31 -22.57 7.53
C SER A 55 -3.43 -23.52 7.12
N ALA A 56 -4.42 -23.04 6.37
CA ALA A 56 -5.53 -23.84 5.90
C ALA A 56 -5.08 -24.87 4.83
N ILE A 57 -4.17 -24.51 3.93
CA ILE A 57 -3.55 -25.46 2.98
C ILE A 57 -2.80 -26.56 3.74
N ALA A 58 -1.96 -26.19 4.71
CA ALA A 58 -1.21 -27.14 5.52
C ALA A 58 -2.13 -28.10 6.30
N TYR A 59 -3.19 -27.56 6.91
CA TYR A 59 -4.19 -28.33 7.63
C TYR A 59 -4.94 -29.32 6.72
N ILE A 60 -5.46 -28.87 5.58
CA ILE A 60 -6.19 -29.74 4.63
C ILE A 60 -5.27 -30.84 4.09
N ARG A 61 -4.01 -30.51 3.80
CA ARG A 61 -3.00 -31.47 3.36
C ARG A 61 -2.80 -32.59 4.38
N ASP A 62 -2.76 -32.29 5.67
CA ASP A 62 -2.48 -33.30 6.70
C ASP A 62 -3.73 -34.05 7.16
N ASN A 63 -4.90 -33.44 6.99
CA ASN A 63 -6.15 -34.04 7.41
C ASN A 63 -6.55 -35.23 6.51
N GLN A 64 -6.66 -36.41 7.13
CA GLN A 64 -7.06 -37.68 6.48
C GLN A 64 -8.57 -37.82 6.28
N SER A 65 -9.38 -37.01 6.97
CA SER A 65 -10.85 -37.04 6.84
C SER A 65 -11.38 -36.33 5.59
N VAL A 66 -10.52 -35.59 4.87
CA VAL A 66 -10.87 -34.97 3.60
C VAL A 66 -10.76 -36.02 2.50
N ASP A 67 -11.82 -36.14 1.70
CA ASP A 67 -11.86 -37.09 0.59
C ASP A 67 -10.64 -36.97 -0.34
N SER A 68 -9.92 -38.07 -0.50
CA SER A 68 -8.62 -38.10 -1.18
C SER A 68 -8.74 -37.80 -2.67
N TYR A 69 -9.90 -38.06 -3.28
CA TYR A 69 -10.12 -37.79 -4.70
C TYR A 69 -10.25 -36.29 -4.99
N HIS A 70 -10.99 -35.54 -4.16
CA HIS A 70 -11.20 -34.10 -4.37
C HIS A 70 -10.13 -33.21 -3.71
N LYS A 71 -9.35 -33.74 -2.78
CA LYS A 71 -8.33 -33.00 -2.02
C LYS A 71 -7.32 -32.24 -2.88
N PRO A 72 -6.72 -32.81 -3.96
CA PRO A 72 -5.79 -32.08 -4.81
C PRO A 72 -6.43 -30.86 -5.48
N LEU A 73 -7.69 -30.99 -5.95
CA LEU A 73 -8.42 -29.89 -6.59
C LEU A 73 -8.63 -28.72 -5.61
N VAL A 74 -9.01 -29.02 -4.37
CA VAL A 74 -9.19 -28.01 -3.32
C VAL A 74 -7.86 -27.30 -3.01
N LEU A 75 -6.77 -28.05 -2.86
CA LEU A 75 -5.45 -27.49 -2.57
C LEU A 75 -4.95 -26.58 -3.69
N TRP A 76 -5.07 -27.02 -4.95
CA TRP A 76 -4.71 -26.19 -6.11
C TRP A 76 -5.58 -24.93 -6.21
N GLY A 77 -6.88 -25.04 -5.93
CA GLY A 77 -7.78 -23.90 -5.86
C GLY A 77 -7.37 -22.87 -4.80
N MET A 78 -6.96 -23.34 -3.62
CA MET A 78 -6.50 -22.46 -2.53
C MET A 78 -5.15 -21.80 -2.83
N ILE A 79 -4.22 -22.51 -3.48
CA ILE A 79 -2.95 -21.93 -3.94
C ILE A 79 -3.22 -20.82 -4.96
N ALA A 80 -4.08 -21.07 -5.94
CA ALA A 80 -4.46 -20.07 -6.94
C ALA A 80 -5.10 -18.83 -6.27
N LEU A 81 -6.03 -19.04 -5.33
CA LEU A 81 -6.64 -17.97 -4.54
C LEU A 81 -5.58 -17.15 -3.78
N GLY A 82 -4.63 -17.81 -3.12
CA GLY A 82 -3.54 -17.18 -2.39
C GLY A 82 -2.66 -16.29 -3.28
N ILE A 83 -2.31 -16.78 -4.48
CA ILE A 83 -1.56 -16.00 -5.46
C ILE A 83 -2.36 -14.78 -5.92
N ILE A 84 -3.66 -14.94 -6.18
CA ILE A 84 -4.55 -13.82 -6.56
C ILE A 84 -4.61 -12.77 -5.44
N LEU A 85 -4.69 -13.18 -4.18
CA LEU A 85 -4.64 -12.26 -3.03
C LEU A 85 -3.30 -11.50 -2.97
N CYS A 86 -2.18 -12.16 -3.24
CA CYS A 86 -0.88 -11.51 -3.28
C CYS A 86 -0.77 -10.48 -4.41
N VAL A 87 -1.25 -10.80 -5.62
CA VAL A 87 -1.28 -9.86 -6.75
C VAL A 87 -2.18 -8.66 -6.44
N SER A 88 -3.33 -8.91 -5.80
CA SER A 88 -4.25 -7.87 -5.35
C SER A 88 -3.59 -6.94 -4.32
N TRP A 89 -2.83 -7.50 -3.38
CA TRP A 89 -2.05 -6.74 -2.40
C TRP A 89 -1.00 -5.84 -3.09
N ILE A 90 -0.25 -6.36 -4.06
CA ILE A 90 0.74 -5.57 -4.82
C ILE A 90 0.07 -4.39 -5.54
N SER A 91 -1.06 -4.65 -6.20
CA SER A 91 -1.85 -3.61 -6.89
C SER A 91 -2.37 -2.55 -5.91
N TYR A 92 -2.86 -2.98 -4.76
CA TYR A 92 -3.31 -2.11 -3.68
C TYR A 92 -2.18 -1.18 -3.19
N LEU A 93 -1.01 -1.74 -2.89
CA LEU A 93 0.17 -0.97 -2.46
C LEU A 93 0.58 0.07 -3.50
N GLY A 94 0.53 -0.28 -4.78
CA GLY A 94 0.80 0.66 -5.88
C GLY A 94 -0.19 1.84 -5.90
N THR A 95 -1.48 1.55 -5.73
CA THR A 95 -2.56 2.54 -5.78
C THR A 95 -2.52 3.50 -4.60
N ILE A 96 -2.39 2.97 -3.37
CA ILE A 96 -2.36 3.81 -2.17
C ILE A 96 -1.12 4.70 -2.13
N LYS A 97 0.04 4.16 -2.54
CA LYS A 97 1.26 4.94 -2.67
C LYS A 97 1.09 6.10 -3.64
N LYS A 98 0.58 5.82 -4.84
CA LYS A 98 0.37 6.86 -5.86
C LYS A 98 -0.52 7.99 -5.33
N THR A 99 -1.57 7.62 -4.58
CA THR A 99 -2.51 8.57 -3.98
C THR A 99 -1.82 9.44 -2.93
N ILE A 100 -1.07 8.84 -2.00
CA ILE A 100 -0.29 9.55 -0.97
C ILE A 100 0.75 10.47 -1.63
N ASP A 101 1.46 10.00 -2.65
CA ASP A 101 2.46 10.79 -3.39
C ASP A 101 1.84 12.01 -4.08
N ILE A 102 0.62 11.90 -4.63
CA ILE A 102 -0.09 13.03 -5.23
C ILE A 102 -0.45 14.07 -4.15
N ARG A 103 -1.02 13.63 -3.02
CA ARG A 103 -1.40 14.51 -1.91
C ARG A 103 -0.20 15.20 -1.29
N ASN A 104 0.90 14.49 -1.08
CA ASN A 104 2.17 15.07 -0.62
C ASN A 104 2.70 16.13 -1.58
N ARG A 105 2.61 15.91 -2.90
CA ARG A 105 3.01 16.94 -3.87
C ARG A 105 2.13 18.18 -3.81
N LEU A 106 0.82 18.00 -3.64
CA LEU A 106 -0.11 19.11 -3.45
C LEU A 106 0.20 19.89 -2.17
N LEU A 107 0.48 19.19 -1.07
CA LEU A 107 0.87 19.78 0.21
C LEU A 107 2.05 20.73 0.05
N LEU A 108 3.13 20.29 -0.60
CA LEU A 108 4.32 21.10 -0.85
C LEU A 108 4.08 22.28 -1.80
N GLU A 109 3.09 22.20 -2.68
CA GLU A 109 2.75 23.29 -3.59
C GLU A 109 1.93 24.37 -2.86
N ILE A 110 0.95 23.97 -2.05
CA ILE A 110 0.17 24.87 -1.18
C ILE A 110 1.10 25.54 -0.16
N GLU A 111 2.06 24.79 0.38
CA GLU A 111 2.99 25.28 1.39
C GLU A 111 3.81 26.52 0.95
N LYS A 112 3.94 26.75 -0.37
CA LYS A 112 4.62 27.92 -0.92
C LYS A 112 3.93 29.25 -0.59
N PHE A 113 2.63 29.22 -0.30
CA PHE A 113 1.84 30.40 0.05
C PHE A 113 1.94 30.77 1.54
N PHE A 114 2.51 29.90 2.37
CA PHE A 114 2.69 30.15 3.80
C PHE A 114 4.08 30.74 4.10
N PRO A 115 4.20 31.52 5.20
CA PRO A 115 5.48 32.10 5.61
C PRO A 115 6.53 31.04 5.96
N PHE A 116 6.11 29.89 6.49
CA PHE A 116 7.01 28.80 6.86
C PHE A 116 6.70 27.53 6.06
N ARG A 117 7.76 26.92 5.51
CA ARG A 117 7.66 25.71 4.69
C ARG A 117 8.15 24.47 5.44
N LEU A 118 7.47 24.15 6.55
CA LEU A 118 7.79 23.06 7.48
C LEU A 118 8.06 21.72 6.78
N PHE A 119 7.14 21.22 5.97
CA PHE A 119 7.26 19.92 5.30
C PHE A 119 8.31 19.95 4.20
N THR A 120 8.42 21.04 3.46
CA THR A 120 9.52 21.23 2.49
C THR A 120 10.88 21.12 3.17
N ILE A 121 11.06 21.79 4.31
CA ILE A 121 12.31 21.76 5.09
C ILE A 121 12.58 20.33 5.60
N LEU A 122 11.58 19.66 6.18
CA LEU A 122 11.71 18.28 6.67
C LEU A 122 12.13 17.30 5.56
N ILE A 123 11.57 17.44 4.36
CA ILE A 123 11.93 16.59 3.21
C ILE A 123 13.37 16.85 2.75
N LEU A 124 13.80 18.13 2.74
CA LEU A 124 15.17 18.49 2.41
C LEU A 124 16.17 17.95 3.44
N GLN A 125 15.87 18.07 4.74
CA GLN A 125 16.72 17.60 5.83
C GLN A 125 16.84 16.07 5.89
N THR A 126 15.77 15.35 5.55
CA THR A 126 15.79 13.87 5.53
C THR A 126 16.55 13.27 4.34
N GLY A 127 17.16 14.10 3.47
CA GLY A 127 17.89 13.63 2.28
C GLY A 127 16.99 12.93 1.26
N ARG A 128 15.67 12.94 1.47
CA ARG A 128 14.67 12.44 0.53
C ARG A 128 14.51 13.46 -0.58
N GLN A 129 15.48 13.46 -1.51
CA GLN A 129 15.28 14.13 -2.79
C GLN A 129 13.91 13.75 -3.35
N LYS A 130 13.21 14.77 -3.88
CA LYS A 130 11.93 14.67 -4.60
C LYS A 130 11.78 13.30 -5.28
N GLY A 131 10.94 12.42 -4.72
CA GLY A 131 10.60 11.12 -5.32
C GLY A 131 11.36 9.89 -4.84
N LYS A 132 12.26 9.97 -3.84
CA LYS A 132 12.88 8.75 -3.28
C LYS A 132 11.93 7.98 -2.35
N ARG A 133 11.76 6.70 -2.68
CA ARG A 133 10.86 5.69 -2.11
C ARG A 133 11.01 5.57 -0.59
N SER A 134 10.12 6.25 0.13
CA SER A 134 9.89 6.06 1.56
C SER A 134 8.99 4.85 1.78
N LEU A 135 9.46 3.84 2.53
CA LEU A 135 8.71 2.68 3.06
C LEU A 135 8.22 1.64 2.03
N THR A 136 7.88 2.03 0.80
CA THR A 136 7.25 1.09 -0.14
C THR A 136 8.12 -0.12 -0.47
N THR A 137 9.44 0.05 -0.65
CA THR A 137 10.29 -1.05 -1.13
C THR A 137 10.40 -2.20 -0.13
N LYS A 138 10.41 -1.90 1.17
CA LYS A 138 10.40 -2.95 2.21
C LYS A 138 9.02 -3.59 2.34
N GLU A 139 7.94 -2.83 2.18
CA GLU A 139 6.56 -3.37 2.23
C GLU A 139 6.21 -4.22 0.99
N THR A 140 6.79 -3.93 -0.18
CA THR A 140 6.46 -4.68 -1.41
C THR A 140 7.08 -6.08 -1.41
N ILE A 141 8.07 -6.38 -0.56
CA ILE A 141 8.74 -7.69 -0.56
C ILE A 141 7.86 -8.81 -0.01
N ILE A 142 6.99 -8.49 0.95
CA ILE A 142 6.17 -9.48 1.67
C ILE A 142 5.21 -10.23 0.74
N PRO A 143 4.40 -9.58 -0.14
CA PRO A 143 3.55 -10.33 -1.06
C PRO A 143 4.36 -11.23 -2.02
N TYR A 144 5.57 -10.84 -2.43
CA TYR A 144 6.42 -11.72 -3.24
C TYR A 144 6.90 -12.95 -2.46
N LEU A 145 7.22 -12.81 -1.17
CA LEU A 145 7.55 -13.96 -0.31
C LEU A 145 6.36 -14.93 -0.21
N PHE A 146 5.14 -14.43 -0.02
CA PHE A 146 3.94 -15.28 -0.01
C PHE A 146 3.72 -15.99 -1.36
N ILE A 147 3.93 -15.32 -2.50
CA ILE A 147 3.87 -15.96 -3.83
C ILE A 147 4.87 -17.11 -3.92
N ILE A 148 6.11 -16.91 -3.45
CA ILE A 148 7.14 -17.97 -3.43
C ILE A 148 6.67 -19.14 -2.53
N PHE A 149 6.09 -18.86 -1.38
CA PHE A 149 5.53 -19.91 -0.51
C PHE A 149 4.41 -20.69 -1.21
N TYR A 150 3.40 -20.02 -1.78
CA TYR A 150 2.32 -20.69 -2.52
C TYR A 150 2.85 -21.51 -3.70
N ALA A 151 3.82 -20.99 -4.45
CA ALA A 151 4.48 -21.72 -5.53
C ALA A 151 5.21 -22.96 -5.02
N SER A 152 5.91 -22.87 -3.89
CA SER A 152 6.60 -24.01 -3.29
C SER A 152 5.64 -25.11 -2.83
N PHE A 153 4.47 -24.74 -2.26
CA PHE A 153 3.42 -25.70 -1.92
C PHE A 153 2.85 -26.38 -3.17
N GLY A 154 2.62 -25.62 -4.25
CA GLY A 154 2.15 -26.18 -5.52
C GLY A 154 3.13 -27.18 -6.11
N ILE A 155 4.43 -26.85 -6.11
CA ILE A 155 5.48 -27.76 -6.55
C ILE A 155 5.51 -29.02 -5.67
N PHE A 156 5.42 -28.87 -4.34
CA PHE A 156 5.44 -30.00 -3.43
C PHE A 156 4.27 -30.95 -3.66
N ILE A 157 3.05 -30.42 -3.81
CA ILE A 157 1.85 -31.23 -4.11
C ILE A 157 1.95 -31.90 -5.49
N PHE A 158 2.57 -31.24 -6.46
CA PHE A 158 2.80 -31.83 -7.78
C PHE A 158 3.80 -33.00 -7.74
N LEU A 159 4.88 -32.87 -6.96
CA LEU A 159 5.92 -33.90 -6.84
C LEU A 159 5.53 -35.05 -5.91
N TYR A 160 4.73 -34.76 -4.88
CA TYR A 160 4.26 -35.71 -3.86
C TYR A 160 2.72 -35.64 -3.77
N PRO A 161 2.01 -36.21 -4.75
CA PRO A 161 0.55 -36.19 -4.80
C PRO A 161 -0.11 -36.96 -3.65
#